data_AF-A0A3M1NFK3-F1
#
_entry.id   AF-A0A3M1NFK3-F1
#
_cell.length_a   1.000
_cell.length_b   1.000
_cell.length_c   1.000
_cell.angle_alpha   90.00
_cell.angle_beta   90.00
_cell.angle_gamma   90.00
#
_symmetry.space_group_name_H-M   'P 1'
#
loop_
_entity.id
_entity.type
_entity.pdbx_description
1 polymer ?
#
loop_
_entity_poly.entity_id
_entity_poly.type
_entity_poly.pdbx_seq_one_letter_code
_entity_poly.pdbx_strand_id
1 'polypeptide(L)'
;MGLNSKIIIGFLIALALIAGLEFNFEGGALMYCMLFFVAISMGPIAIVAAVDIAGSQWIKPYKKILLSTRHMILLIPFLFIVFWASGKLHLYGWTEHETGWLNQNFFVLRNVLVLLFAWVMANKFASVSLNDAPGKVKWGVLWELTYVVTQTLVAVDWVMSLDYPWISTLFGAYFFVEAFYSGLALAAIITFFKYQSFNDQFPKTFKNSQMDMMTMMFGFSIFWAYQFFSQYLVIWYGNIPEEVAFLVHRLEIYSNLMYLVLISLFVIPFITMLSRKVKGNPVADLVLGILVLSGILLERFFMIAPHMTLNPVITIVEFLVLAVLFVMVLRTSEAAEVTS
;
A
#
# COMPACT_ATOMS: atom_id res chain seq x y z
N MET A 1 4.74 -12.69 -20.56
CA MET A 1 4.45 -13.76 -19.58
C MET A 1 3.02 -13.57 -19.11
N GLY A 2 2.10 -14.45 -19.52
CA GLY A 2 0.68 -14.35 -19.16
C GLY A 2 0.43 -14.62 -17.67
N LEU A 3 -0.68 -14.09 -17.13
CA LEU A 3 -1.15 -14.47 -15.80
C LEU A 3 -1.35 -15.99 -15.74
N ASN A 4 -0.87 -16.63 -14.67
CA ASN A 4 -1.15 -18.04 -14.40
C ASN A 4 -2.66 -18.26 -14.31
N SER A 5 -3.19 -19.32 -14.93
CA SER A 5 -4.62 -19.66 -14.93
C SER A 5 -5.20 -19.73 -13.51
N LYS A 6 -4.41 -20.20 -12.54
CA LYS A 6 -4.83 -20.22 -11.12
C LYS A 6 -5.06 -18.82 -10.56
N ILE A 7 -4.22 -17.84 -10.91
CA ILE A 7 -4.36 -16.44 -10.45
C ILE A 7 -5.61 -15.83 -11.08
N ILE A 8 -5.86 -16.08 -12.37
CA ILE A 8 -7.07 -15.59 -13.06
C ILE A 8 -8.33 -16.14 -12.39
N ILE A 9 -8.38 -17.44 -12.12
CA ILE A 9 -9.50 -18.07 -11.42
C ILE A 9 -9.68 -17.45 -10.03
N GLY A 10 -8.57 -17.28 -9.28
CA GLY A 10 -8.60 -16.61 -7.97
C GLY A 10 -9.15 -15.17 -8.04
N PHE A 11 -8.79 -14.41 -9.08
CA PHE A 11 -9.28 -13.05 -9.29
C PHE A 11 -10.79 -13.03 -9.56
N LEU A 12 -11.27 -13.93 -10.42
CA LEU A 12 -12.69 -14.02 -10.74
C LEU A 12 -13.52 -14.43 -9.51
N ILE A 13 -13.02 -15.38 -8.71
CA ILE A 13 -13.67 -15.79 -7.46
C ILE A 13 -13.71 -14.63 -6.47
N ALA A 14 -12.57 -13.94 -6.26
CA ALA A 14 -12.50 -12.80 -5.36
C ALA A 14 -13.44 -11.67 -5.79
N LEU A 15 -13.47 -11.33 -7.07
CA LEU A 15 -14.39 -10.32 -7.63
C LEU A 15 -15.85 -10.72 -7.43
N ALA A 16 -16.22 -11.97 -7.70
CA ALA A 16 -17.59 -12.43 -7.54
C ALA A 16 -18.03 -12.41 -6.07
N LEU A 17 -17.17 -12.86 -5.14
CA LEU A 17 -17.46 -12.86 -3.70
C LEU A 17 -17.62 -11.43 -3.17
N ILE A 18 -16.66 -10.55 -3.46
CA ILE A 18 -16.67 -9.16 -2.99
C ILE A 18 -17.86 -8.41 -3.60
N ALA A 19 -18.13 -8.58 -4.90
CA ALA A 19 -19.32 -7.99 -5.51
C ALA A 19 -20.60 -8.47 -4.82
N GLY A 20 -20.71 -9.79 -4.56
CA GLY A 20 -21.84 -10.34 -3.82
C GLY A 20 -22.02 -9.72 -2.43
N LEU A 21 -20.95 -9.38 -1.72
CA LEU A 21 -21.05 -8.70 -0.42
C LEU A 21 -21.47 -7.23 -0.58
N GLU A 22 -20.79 -6.50 -1.46
CA GLU A 22 -21.00 -5.05 -1.65
C GLU A 22 -22.39 -4.69 -2.19
N PHE A 23 -23.00 -5.55 -3.02
CA PHE A 23 -24.37 -5.35 -3.49
C PHE A 23 -25.44 -5.67 -2.43
N ASN A 24 -25.11 -6.43 -1.38
CA ASN A 24 -26.07 -6.87 -0.36
C ASN A 24 -25.97 -6.08 0.95
N PHE A 25 -24.83 -5.42 1.20
CA PHE A 25 -24.55 -4.75 2.47
C PHE A 25 -24.05 -3.33 2.24
N GLU A 26 -24.42 -2.42 3.14
CA GLU A 26 -23.89 -1.05 3.16
C GLU A 26 -22.59 -0.94 3.98
N GLY A 27 -21.80 0.09 3.65
CA GLY A 27 -20.56 0.43 4.37
C GLY A 27 -19.38 0.70 3.44
N GLY A 28 -18.21 0.92 4.06
CA GLY A 28 -16.95 1.23 3.36
C GLY A 28 -15.90 0.13 3.44
N ALA A 29 -16.30 -1.12 3.65
CA ALA A 29 -15.38 -2.25 3.86
C ALA A 29 -14.44 -2.46 2.67
N LEU A 30 -14.96 -2.43 1.44
CA LEU A 30 -14.12 -2.58 0.26
C LEU A 30 -13.16 -1.42 0.09
N MET A 31 -13.59 -0.17 0.32
CA MET A 31 -12.71 1.00 0.24
C MET A 31 -11.55 0.87 1.22
N TYR A 32 -11.83 0.52 2.47
CA TYR A 32 -10.82 0.28 3.50
C TYR A 32 -9.78 -0.76 3.05
N CYS A 33 -10.24 -1.89 2.54
CA CYS A 33 -9.35 -2.94 2.06
C CYS A 33 -8.54 -2.48 0.83
N MET A 34 -9.18 -1.83 -0.14
CA MET A 34 -8.51 -1.34 -1.35
C MET A 34 -7.40 -0.34 -1.03
N LEU A 35 -7.60 0.57 -0.07
CA LEU A 35 -6.58 1.54 0.36
C LEU A 35 -5.31 0.86 0.87
N PHE A 36 -5.45 -0.24 1.61
CA PHE A 36 -4.32 -1.03 2.07
C PHE A 36 -3.67 -1.82 0.92
N PHE A 37 -4.47 -2.54 0.12
CA PHE A 37 -3.96 -3.39 -0.95
C PHE A 37 -3.31 -2.62 -2.10
N VAL A 38 -3.76 -1.38 -2.38
CA VAL A 38 -3.08 -0.44 -3.31
C VAL A 38 -1.66 -0.15 -2.86
N ALA A 39 -1.49 0.20 -1.58
CA ALA A 39 -0.20 0.60 -1.03
C ALA A 39 0.81 -0.56 -1.09
N ILE A 40 0.42 -1.73 -0.59
CA ILE A 40 1.30 -2.91 -0.54
C ILE A 40 1.52 -3.56 -1.91
N SER A 41 0.73 -3.22 -2.93
CA SER A 41 0.91 -3.74 -4.28
C SER A 41 1.84 -2.86 -5.12
N MET A 42 1.81 -1.53 -4.93
CA MET A 42 2.63 -0.61 -5.71
C MET A 42 3.99 -0.32 -5.05
N GLY A 43 4.02 -0.18 -3.72
CA GLY A 43 5.22 0.10 -2.93
C GLY A 43 6.40 -0.84 -3.20
N PRO A 44 6.22 -2.17 -3.18
CA PRO A 44 7.28 -3.12 -3.51
C PRO A 44 7.96 -2.89 -4.85
N ILE A 45 7.19 -2.50 -5.87
CA ILE A 45 7.70 -2.26 -7.21
C ILE A 45 8.48 -0.95 -7.25
N ALA A 46 8.00 0.09 -6.54
CA ALA A 46 8.71 1.36 -6.39
C ALA A 46 10.09 1.14 -5.73
N ILE A 47 10.18 0.36 -4.66
CA ILE A 47 11.50 0.05 -4.04
C ILE A 47 12.45 -0.59 -5.05
N VAL A 48 11.98 -1.57 -5.82
CA VAL A 48 12.81 -2.22 -6.84
C VAL A 48 13.24 -1.22 -7.92
N ALA A 49 12.35 -0.33 -8.36
CA ALA A 49 12.67 0.73 -9.32
C ALA A 49 13.71 1.71 -8.77
N ALA A 50 13.51 2.27 -7.58
CA ALA A 50 14.45 3.16 -6.92
C ALA A 50 15.85 2.53 -6.81
N VAL A 51 15.94 1.25 -6.45
CA VAL A 51 17.22 0.53 -6.32
C VAL A 51 17.87 0.28 -7.68
N ASP A 52 17.11 -0.14 -8.69
CA ASP A 52 17.62 -0.34 -10.06
C ASP A 52 18.09 0.99 -10.69
N ILE A 53 17.39 2.11 -10.43
CA ILE A 53 17.79 3.46 -10.88
C ILE A 53 19.09 3.89 -10.20
N ALA A 54 19.22 3.65 -8.90
CA ALA A 54 20.43 3.97 -8.13
C ALA A 54 21.63 3.04 -8.45
N GLY A 55 21.44 2.02 -9.30
CA GLY A 55 22.50 1.05 -9.63
C GLY A 55 22.89 0.12 -8.47
N SER A 56 22.07 0.05 -7.42
CA SER A 56 22.35 -0.76 -6.24
C SER A 56 21.79 -2.18 -6.38
N GLN A 57 22.30 -3.11 -5.56
CA GLN A 57 22.03 -4.55 -5.72
C GLN A 57 21.44 -5.22 -4.47
N TRP A 58 21.26 -4.49 -3.36
CA TRP A 58 20.81 -5.08 -2.09
C TRP A 58 19.39 -5.69 -2.19
N ILE A 59 18.54 -5.21 -3.11
CA ILE A 59 17.18 -5.73 -3.28
C ILE A 59 17.12 -7.03 -4.11
N LYS A 60 18.23 -7.44 -4.75
CA LYS A 60 18.25 -8.59 -5.67
C LYS A 60 17.59 -9.87 -5.10
N PRO A 61 17.81 -10.27 -3.83
CA PRO A 61 17.21 -11.49 -3.29
C PRO A 61 15.68 -11.45 -3.21
N TYR A 62 15.09 -10.25 -3.16
CA TYR A 62 13.64 -10.04 -3.01
C TYR A 62 12.98 -9.64 -4.33
N LYS A 63 13.78 -9.15 -5.29
CA LYS A 63 13.35 -8.51 -6.53
C LYS A 63 12.24 -9.27 -7.26
N LYS A 64 12.39 -10.59 -7.45
CA LYS A 64 11.41 -11.42 -8.16
C LYS A 64 10.04 -11.44 -7.47
N ILE A 65 10.03 -11.60 -6.15
CA ILE A 65 8.83 -11.67 -5.33
C ILE A 65 8.18 -10.29 -5.23
N LEU A 66 8.95 -9.24 -4.97
CA LEU A 66 8.43 -7.88 -4.89
C LEU A 66 7.79 -7.43 -6.22
N LEU A 67 8.40 -7.76 -7.36
CA LEU A 67 7.83 -7.46 -8.67
C LEU A 67 6.58 -8.29 -9.01
N SER A 68 6.32 -9.41 -8.31
CA SER A 68 5.13 -10.24 -8.57
C SER A 68 3.83 -9.55 -8.10
N THR A 69 3.94 -8.62 -7.17
CA THR A 69 2.81 -7.80 -6.65
C THR A 69 2.09 -7.00 -7.74
N ARG A 70 2.74 -6.76 -8.90
CA ARG A 70 2.13 -6.12 -10.08
C ARG A 70 0.81 -6.75 -10.53
N HIS A 71 0.62 -8.06 -10.30
CA HIS A 71 -0.61 -8.73 -10.69
C HIS A 71 -1.79 -8.26 -9.82
N MET A 72 -1.55 -7.94 -8.55
CA MET A 72 -2.58 -7.40 -7.66
C MET A 72 -3.05 -6.02 -8.09
N ILE A 73 -2.18 -5.20 -8.69
CA ILE A 73 -2.56 -3.88 -9.24
C ILE A 73 -3.67 -4.02 -10.28
N LEU A 74 -3.71 -5.11 -11.06
CA LEU A 74 -4.77 -5.34 -12.06
C LEU A 74 -6.15 -5.50 -11.44
N LEU A 75 -6.24 -6.08 -10.24
CA LEU A 75 -7.51 -6.39 -9.59
C LEU A 75 -8.21 -5.12 -9.09
N ILE A 76 -7.42 -4.17 -8.60
CA ILE A 76 -7.88 -2.94 -7.94
C ILE A 76 -8.84 -2.10 -8.81
N PRO A 77 -8.59 -1.82 -10.11
CA PRO A 77 -9.55 -1.08 -10.93
C PRO A 77 -10.90 -1.79 -11.05
N PHE A 78 -10.92 -3.13 -11.07
CA PHE A 78 -12.19 -3.88 -11.10
C PHE A 78 -12.91 -3.84 -9.75
N LEU A 79 -12.18 -3.92 -8.64
CA LEU A 79 -12.76 -3.70 -7.31
C LEU A 79 -13.32 -2.29 -7.18
N PHE A 80 -12.64 -1.29 -7.73
CA PHE A 80 -13.13 0.08 -7.75
C PHE A 80 -14.43 0.22 -8.59
N ILE A 81 -14.53 -0.50 -9.71
CA ILE A 81 -15.78 -0.58 -10.47
C ILE A 81 -16.89 -1.26 -9.65
N VAL A 82 -16.57 -2.31 -8.88
CA VAL A 82 -17.54 -2.95 -7.97
C VAL A 82 -18.02 -1.98 -6.89
N PHE A 83 -17.10 -1.23 -6.26
CA PHE A 83 -17.42 -0.19 -5.29
C PHE A 83 -18.35 0.88 -5.88
N TRP A 84 -18.07 1.31 -7.11
CA TRP A 84 -18.94 2.25 -7.82
C TRP A 84 -20.32 1.64 -8.17
N ALA A 85 -20.33 0.46 -8.76
CA ALA A 85 -21.55 -0.19 -9.27
C ALA A 85 -22.51 -0.61 -8.15
N SER A 86 -22.00 -0.86 -6.95
CA SER A 86 -22.78 -1.11 -5.73
C SER A 86 -23.34 0.17 -5.09
N GLY A 87 -23.15 1.33 -5.73
CA GLY A 87 -23.77 2.59 -5.31
C GLY A 87 -23.07 3.29 -4.14
N LYS A 88 -21.85 2.88 -3.75
CA LYS A 88 -21.15 3.40 -2.56
C LYS A 88 -20.63 4.84 -2.66
N LEU A 89 -20.76 5.49 -3.83
CA LEU A 89 -20.36 6.88 -3.97
C LEU A 89 -21.18 7.85 -3.11
N HIS A 90 -22.39 7.48 -2.68
CA HIS A 90 -23.20 8.29 -1.76
C HIS A 90 -22.52 8.55 -0.40
N LEU A 91 -21.47 7.79 -0.06
CA LEU A 91 -20.65 8.00 1.13
C LEU A 91 -19.76 9.25 1.03
N TYR A 92 -19.60 9.82 -0.17
CA TYR A 92 -18.80 11.02 -0.38
C TYR A 92 -19.67 12.27 -0.33
N GLY A 93 -19.33 13.24 0.53
CA GLY A 93 -20.12 14.47 0.70
C GLY A 93 -20.23 15.34 -0.56
N TRP A 94 -19.33 15.20 -1.54
CA TRP A 94 -19.38 15.97 -2.79
C TRP A 94 -20.46 15.50 -3.77
N THR A 95 -21.11 14.35 -3.59
CA THR A 95 -22.13 13.88 -4.55
C THR A 95 -23.36 14.78 -4.62
N GLU A 96 -23.61 15.59 -3.58
CA GLU A 96 -24.67 16.60 -3.58
C GLU A 96 -24.29 17.87 -4.36
N HIS A 97 -22.98 18.10 -4.54
CA HIS A 97 -22.40 19.30 -5.13
C HIS A 97 -21.26 18.94 -6.09
N GLU A 98 -21.63 18.29 -7.20
CA GLU A 98 -20.65 17.89 -8.21
C GLU A 98 -19.88 19.10 -8.76
N THR A 99 -18.56 18.93 -8.89
CA THR A 99 -17.67 19.90 -9.52
C THR A 99 -17.06 19.31 -10.78
N GLY A 100 -16.30 20.10 -11.55
CA GLY A 100 -15.58 19.57 -12.72
C GLY A 100 -14.60 18.44 -12.39
N TRP A 101 -13.97 18.46 -11.20
CA TRP A 101 -13.04 17.40 -10.76
C TRP A 101 -13.76 16.23 -10.06
N LEU A 102 -14.77 16.55 -9.25
CA LEU A 102 -15.60 15.62 -8.47
C LEU A 102 -16.99 15.49 -9.10
N ASN A 103 -17.01 15.11 -10.37
CA ASN A 103 -18.21 14.63 -11.06
C ASN A 103 -18.13 13.11 -11.11
N GLN A 104 -19.23 12.41 -10.84
CA GLN A 104 -19.24 10.96 -10.72
C GLN A 104 -18.62 10.23 -11.93
N ASN A 105 -18.97 10.62 -13.15
CA ASN A 105 -18.46 9.96 -14.36
C ASN A 105 -16.97 10.20 -14.54
N PHE A 106 -16.51 11.44 -14.36
CA PHE A 106 -15.10 11.78 -14.49
C PHE A 106 -14.25 11.16 -13.37
N PHE A 107 -14.75 11.16 -12.14
CA PHE A 107 -14.11 10.55 -10.98
C PHE A 107 -13.84 9.06 -11.19
N VAL A 108 -14.87 8.30 -11.60
CA VAL A 108 -14.75 6.85 -11.82
C VAL A 108 -13.84 6.55 -13.00
N LEU A 109 -14.07 7.22 -14.14
CA LEU A 109 -13.27 7.02 -15.34
C LEU A 109 -11.79 7.31 -15.09
N ARG A 110 -11.47 8.44 -14.45
CA ARG A 110 -10.09 8.83 -14.12
C ARG A 110 -9.42 7.76 -13.25
N ASN A 111 -10.05 7.37 -12.15
CA ASN A 111 -9.46 6.42 -11.21
C ASN A 111 -9.20 5.05 -11.84
N VAL A 112 -10.17 4.53 -12.61
CA VAL A 112 -9.99 3.26 -13.34
C VAL A 112 -8.87 3.35 -14.37
N LEU A 113 -8.83 4.42 -15.19
CA LEU A 113 -7.80 4.59 -16.21
C LEU A 113 -6.40 4.75 -15.61
N VAL A 114 -6.27 5.52 -14.53
CA VAL A 114 -4.98 5.72 -13.84
C VAL A 114 -4.48 4.41 -13.23
N LEU A 115 -5.36 3.63 -12.59
CA LEU A 115 -4.98 2.32 -12.04
C LEU A 115 -4.59 1.31 -13.13
N LEU A 116 -5.32 1.27 -14.25
CA LEU A 116 -4.96 0.42 -15.39
C LEU A 116 -3.64 0.85 -16.04
N PHE A 117 -3.42 2.16 -16.17
CA PHE A 117 -2.16 2.71 -16.65
C PHE A 117 -0.99 2.35 -15.73
N ALA A 118 -1.18 2.47 -14.41
CA ALA A 118 -0.21 2.02 -13.41
C ALA A 118 0.10 0.53 -13.57
N TRP A 119 -0.90 -0.32 -13.76
CA TRP A 119 -0.67 -1.74 -14.04
C TRP A 119 0.17 -1.95 -15.31
N VAL A 120 -0.10 -1.25 -16.41
CA VAL A 120 0.70 -1.36 -17.65
C VAL A 120 2.16 -0.98 -17.39
N MET A 121 2.39 0.15 -16.71
CA MET A 121 3.74 0.64 -16.40
C MET A 121 4.49 -0.32 -15.45
N ALA A 122 3.82 -0.83 -14.42
CA ALA A 122 4.37 -1.84 -13.52
C ALA A 122 4.81 -3.10 -14.27
N ASN A 123 4.00 -3.58 -15.23
CA ASN A 123 4.33 -4.76 -16.03
C ASN A 123 5.51 -4.51 -16.98
N LYS A 124 5.55 -3.33 -17.63
CA LYS A 124 6.68 -2.94 -18.49
C LYS A 124 7.97 -2.87 -17.69
N PHE A 125 7.97 -2.17 -16.56
CA PHE A 125 9.13 -2.09 -15.68
C PHE A 125 9.55 -3.47 -15.16
N ALA A 126 8.63 -4.24 -14.60
CA ALA A 126 8.94 -5.57 -14.07
C ALA A 126 9.52 -6.50 -15.14
N SER A 127 8.99 -6.48 -16.36
CA SER A 127 9.50 -7.31 -17.46
C SER A 127 10.91 -6.92 -17.88
N VAL A 128 11.24 -5.63 -17.93
CA VAL A 128 12.60 -5.17 -18.30
C VAL A 128 13.57 -5.42 -17.15
N SER A 129 13.13 -5.17 -15.92
CA SER A 129 13.92 -5.31 -14.71
C SER A 129 14.28 -6.77 -14.40
N LEU A 130 13.37 -7.73 -14.62
CA LEU A 130 13.63 -9.16 -14.40
C LEU A 130 14.58 -9.78 -15.42
N ASN A 131 14.57 -9.30 -16.66
CA ASN A 131 15.41 -9.82 -17.74
C ASN A 131 16.73 -9.02 -17.89
N ASP A 132 16.99 -8.06 -16.99
CA ASP A 132 18.07 -7.08 -17.09
C ASP A 132 18.22 -6.49 -18.51
N ALA A 133 17.09 -6.22 -19.15
CA ALA A 133 17.02 -5.74 -20.53
C ALA A 133 17.42 -4.25 -20.63
N PRO A 134 17.90 -3.79 -21.80
CA PRO A 134 18.23 -2.38 -22.01
C PRO A 134 17.00 -1.50 -21.79
N GLY A 135 17.20 -0.34 -21.15
CA GLY A 135 16.12 0.59 -20.80
C GLY A 135 15.51 0.38 -19.40
N LYS A 136 16.10 -0.49 -18.56
CA LYS A 136 15.67 -0.71 -17.16
C LYS A 136 15.50 0.59 -16.36
N VAL A 137 16.48 1.48 -16.44
CA VAL A 137 16.44 2.79 -15.75
C VAL A 137 15.30 3.66 -16.28
N LYS A 138 15.12 3.74 -17.61
CA LYS A 138 14.04 4.52 -18.24
C LYS A 138 12.67 4.07 -17.73
N TRP A 139 12.41 2.76 -17.76
CA TRP A 139 11.12 2.22 -17.29
C TRP A 139 10.97 2.31 -15.77
N GLY A 140 12.07 2.25 -15.01
CA GLY A 140 12.07 2.52 -13.57
C GLY A 140 11.59 3.94 -13.27
N VAL A 141 12.17 4.95 -13.93
CA VAL A 141 11.77 6.36 -13.76
C VAL A 141 10.30 6.57 -14.16
N LEU A 142 9.86 5.99 -15.28
CA LEU A 142 8.46 6.07 -15.70
C LEU A 142 7.51 5.41 -14.69
N TRP A 143 7.92 4.30 -14.08
CA TRP A 143 7.17 3.67 -13.00
C TRP A 143 7.08 4.58 -11.78
N GLU A 144 8.19 5.15 -11.30
CA GLU A 144 8.18 6.05 -10.13
C GLU A 144 7.25 7.26 -10.33
N LEU A 145 7.31 7.90 -11.50
CA LEU A 145 6.42 9.00 -11.83
C LEU A 145 4.95 8.57 -11.82
N THR A 146 4.66 7.42 -12.45
CA THR A 146 3.29 6.88 -12.49
C THR A 146 2.79 6.54 -11.09
N TYR A 147 3.63 5.89 -10.30
CA TYR A 147 3.37 5.50 -8.92
C TYR A 147 3.04 6.70 -8.02
N VAL A 148 3.86 7.76 -8.06
CA VAL A 148 3.62 8.98 -7.28
C VAL A 148 2.29 9.63 -7.66
N VAL A 149 2.00 9.75 -8.96
CA VAL A 149 0.73 10.32 -9.44
C VAL A 149 -0.46 9.46 -9.00
N THR A 150 -0.38 8.14 -9.16
CA THR A 150 -1.46 7.23 -8.78
C THR A 150 -1.72 7.24 -7.28
N GLN A 151 -0.69 7.18 -6.43
CA GLN A 151 -0.86 7.25 -4.97
C GLN A 151 -1.38 8.62 -4.52
N THR A 152 -0.94 9.70 -5.16
CA THR A 152 -1.47 11.05 -4.91
C THR A 152 -2.96 11.11 -5.24
N LEU A 153 -3.38 10.54 -6.36
CA LEU A 153 -4.79 10.48 -6.74
C LEU A 153 -5.59 9.57 -5.80
N VAL A 154 -5.05 8.45 -5.34
CA VAL A 154 -5.71 7.62 -4.31
C VAL A 154 -5.92 8.42 -3.02
N ALA A 155 -4.93 9.18 -2.57
CA ALA A 155 -5.06 10.04 -1.39
C ALA A 155 -6.15 11.12 -1.58
N VAL A 156 -6.09 11.85 -2.70
CA VAL A 156 -6.99 12.97 -2.99
C VAL A 156 -8.41 12.49 -3.26
N ASP A 157 -8.56 11.53 -4.16
CA ASP A 157 -9.86 11.10 -4.64
C ASP A 157 -10.55 10.17 -3.65
N TRP A 158 -9.85 9.21 -3.04
CA TRP A 158 -10.52 8.17 -2.24
C TRP A 158 -10.68 8.55 -0.78
N VAL A 159 -9.81 9.43 -0.27
CA VAL A 159 -9.77 9.73 1.16
C VAL A 159 -10.02 11.21 1.42
N MET A 160 -9.25 12.12 0.81
CA MET A 160 -9.42 13.56 1.04
C MET A 160 -10.80 14.05 0.61
N SER A 161 -11.32 13.54 -0.52
CA SER A 161 -12.64 13.93 -1.01
C SER A 161 -13.81 13.44 -0.14
N LEU A 162 -13.61 12.49 0.79
CA LEU A 162 -14.66 12.11 1.76
C LEU A 162 -15.05 13.30 2.64
N ASP A 163 -14.08 14.11 3.05
CA ASP A 163 -14.25 15.32 3.85
C ASP A 163 -14.44 16.59 3.01
N TYR A 164 -14.93 16.50 1.76
CA TYR A 164 -15.11 17.69 0.92
C TYR A 164 -15.88 18.80 1.67
N PRO A 165 -15.38 20.06 1.73
CA PRO A 165 -14.30 20.65 0.93
C PRO A 165 -12.90 20.69 1.59
N TRP A 166 -12.59 19.83 2.55
CA TRP A 166 -11.28 19.77 3.20
C TRP A 166 -10.14 19.46 2.23
N ILE A 167 -9.00 20.13 2.38
CA ILE A 167 -7.83 19.99 1.51
C ILE A 167 -6.55 19.97 2.35
N SER A 168 -5.60 19.13 1.96
CA SER A 168 -4.23 19.15 2.47
C SER A 168 -3.25 18.85 1.34
N THR A 169 -2.32 19.77 1.08
CA THR A 169 -1.33 19.64 0.01
C THR A 169 -0.32 18.52 0.26
N LEU A 170 -0.01 18.23 1.53
CA LEU A 170 0.92 17.17 1.93
C LEU A 170 0.32 15.77 1.79
N PHE A 171 -1.01 15.67 1.67
CA PHE A 171 -1.73 14.40 1.80
C PHE A 171 -1.38 13.39 0.69
N GLY A 172 -1.15 13.87 -0.53
CA GLY A 172 -0.66 13.01 -1.61
C GLY A 172 0.71 12.42 -1.34
N ALA A 173 1.61 13.23 -0.77
CA ALA A 173 2.96 12.79 -0.40
C ALA A 173 2.94 11.75 0.71
N TYR A 174 2.04 11.94 1.67
CA TYR A 174 1.81 11.02 2.76
C TYR A 174 1.56 9.58 2.25
N PHE A 175 0.64 9.42 1.30
CA PHE A 175 0.25 8.10 0.79
C PHE A 175 1.34 7.41 -0.01
N PHE A 176 2.08 8.12 -0.88
CA PHE A 176 3.14 7.47 -1.64
C PHE A 176 4.33 7.11 -0.74
N VAL A 177 4.68 7.93 0.26
CA VAL A 177 5.75 7.59 1.22
C VAL A 177 5.37 6.34 2.02
N GLU A 178 4.13 6.24 2.47
CA GLU A 178 3.62 5.07 3.18
C GLU A 178 3.55 3.82 2.30
N ALA A 179 3.13 3.95 1.05
CA ALA A 179 3.15 2.83 0.13
C ALA A 179 4.59 2.31 -0.04
N PHE A 180 5.59 3.19 -0.17
CA PHE A 180 7.00 2.80 -0.21
C PHE A 180 7.42 2.12 1.10
N TYR A 181 7.02 2.66 2.24
CA TYR A 181 7.30 2.07 3.55
C TYR A 181 6.68 0.67 3.71
N SER A 182 5.46 0.47 3.22
CA SER A 182 4.76 -0.81 3.21
C SER A 182 5.49 -1.87 2.38
N GLY A 183 6.14 -1.46 1.28
CA GLY A 183 6.93 -2.37 0.46
C GLY A 183 8.21 -2.84 1.18
N LEU A 184 8.81 -1.98 2.01
CA LEU A 184 9.99 -2.34 2.82
C LEU A 184 9.56 -3.32 3.92
N ALA A 185 8.42 -3.06 4.56
CA ALA A 185 7.83 -3.98 5.53
C ALA A 185 7.50 -5.34 4.92
N LEU A 186 6.98 -5.38 3.69
CA LEU A 186 6.76 -6.63 2.96
C LEU A 186 8.08 -7.37 2.67
N ALA A 187 9.13 -6.65 2.25
CA ALA A 187 10.46 -7.23 2.04
C ALA A 187 11.04 -7.82 3.34
N ALA A 188 10.78 -7.19 4.50
CA ALA A 188 11.15 -7.72 5.82
C ALA A 188 10.45 -9.04 6.13
N ILE A 189 9.13 -9.13 5.89
CA ILE A 189 8.38 -10.38 6.07
C ILE A 189 8.91 -11.49 5.15
N ILE A 190 9.18 -11.17 3.87
CA ILE A 190 9.74 -12.13 2.90
C ILE A 190 11.13 -12.61 3.35
N THR A 191 11.95 -11.73 3.93
CA THR A 191 13.28 -12.07 4.46
C THR A 191 13.20 -13.19 5.48
N PHE A 192 12.23 -13.12 6.40
CA PHE A 192 12.02 -14.16 7.42
C PHE A 192 11.60 -15.51 6.81
N PHE A 193 10.66 -15.53 5.86
CA PHE A 193 10.23 -16.78 5.24
C PHE A 193 11.33 -17.42 4.39
N LYS A 194 12.14 -16.61 3.70
CA LYS A 194 13.34 -17.11 3.00
C LYS A 194 14.38 -17.63 3.99
N TYR A 195 14.61 -16.96 5.12
CA TYR A 195 15.50 -17.48 6.17
C TYR A 195 15.10 -18.89 6.62
N GLN A 196 13.82 -19.14 6.87
CA GLN A 196 13.33 -20.47 7.23
C GLN A 196 13.59 -21.53 6.15
N SER A 197 13.48 -21.15 4.87
CA SER A 197 13.75 -22.08 3.76
C SER A 197 15.22 -22.51 3.64
N PHE A 198 16.16 -21.76 4.23
CA PHE A 198 17.59 -22.06 4.18
C PHE A 198 18.09 -22.97 5.32
N ASN A 199 17.21 -23.48 6.20
CA ASN A 199 17.58 -24.37 7.32
C ASN A 199 18.84 -23.89 8.08
N ASP A 200 18.84 -22.62 8.49
CA ASP A 200 19.93 -21.93 9.21
C ASP A 200 21.25 -21.70 8.43
N GLN A 201 21.34 -22.05 7.15
CA GLN A 201 22.47 -21.70 6.28
C GLN A 201 22.25 -20.38 5.55
N PHE A 202 21.99 -19.31 6.29
CA PHE A 202 21.63 -18.03 5.71
C PHE A 202 22.81 -17.38 4.96
N PRO A 203 22.74 -17.21 3.63
CA PRO A 203 23.87 -16.70 2.86
C PRO A 203 24.27 -15.30 3.31
N LYS A 204 25.58 -15.03 3.40
CA LYS A 204 26.10 -13.72 3.82
C LYS A 204 25.57 -12.57 2.96
N THR A 205 25.38 -12.80 1.65
CA THR A 205 24.77 -11.83 0.73
C THR A 205 23.35 -11.46 1.16
N PHE A 206 22.55 -12.44 1.56
CA PHE A 206 21.18 -12.22 2.02
C PHE A 206 21.16 -11.49 3.37
N LYS A 207 22.09 -11.80 4.27
CA LYS A 207 22.26 -11.08 5.53
C LYS A 207 22.61 -9.60 5.32
N ASN A 208 23.46 -9.28 4.35
CA ASN A 208 23.76 -7.88 4.02
C ASN A 208 22.50 -7.18 3.47
N SER A 209 21.80 -7.82 2.53
CA SER A 209 20.54 -7.34 1.98
C SER A 209 19.46 -7.10 3.05
N GLN A 210 19.35 -7.98 4.04
CA GLN A 210 18.48 -7.83 5.20
C GLN A 210 18.84 -6.56 5.99
N MET A 211 20.11 -6.36 6.31
CA MET A 211 20.56 -5.20 7.07
C MET A 211 20.33 -3.88 6.33
N ASP A 212 20.56 -3.85 5.02
CA ASP A 212 20.31 -2.68 4.18
C ASP A 212 18.79 -2.36 4.11
N MET A 213 17.97 -3.38 3.92
CA MET A 213 16.51 -3.28 3.90
C MET A 213 15.95 -2.76 5.24
N MET A 214 16.41 -3.31 6.37
CA MET A 214 16.04 -2.82 7.70
C MET A 214 16.56 -1.40 7.94
N THR A 215 17.72 -1.02 7.41
CA THR A 215 18.21 0.35 7.53
C THR A 215 17.34 1.33 6.74
N MET A 216 16.88 0.96 5.55
CA MET A 216 15.89 1.73 4.79
C MET A 216 14.56 1.84 5.54
N MET A 217 14.05 0.73 6.07
CA MET A 217 12.78 0.72 6.81
C MET A 217 12.85 1.61 8.07
N PHE A 218 14.01 1.69 8.74
CA PHE A 218 14.25 2.64 9.82
C PHE A 218 14.28 4.10 9.35
N GLY A 219 14.90 4.39 8.19
CA GLY A 219 14.85 5.73 7.61
C GLY A 219 13.42 6.18 7.28
N PHE A 220 12.62 5.27 6.73
CA PHE A 220 11.22 5.55 6.39
C PHE A 220 10.30 5.70 7.60
N SER A 221 10.59 5.06 8.75
CA SER A 221 9.84 5.33 9.98
C SER A 221 10.03 6.77 10.48
N ILE A 222 11.26 7.28 10.40
CA ILE A 222 11.58 8.68 10.72
C ILE A 222 10.92 9.60 9.69
N PHE A 223 10.98 9.25 8.40
CA PHE A 223 10.39 10.07 7.35
C PHE A 223 8.86 10.13 7.46
N TRP A 224 8.20 9.02 7.78
CA TRP A 224 6.77 8.99 8.08
C TRP A 224 6.44 9.89 9.27
N ALA A 225 7.19 9.81 10.37
CA ALA A 225 6.98 10.67 11.54
C ALA A 225 7.16 12.16 11.21
N TYR A 226 8.12 12.49 10.35
CA TYR A 226 8.29 13.83 9.82
C TYR A 226 7.05 14.30 9.05
N GLN A 227 6.50 13.46 8.15
CA GLN A 227 5.30 13.80 7.38
C GLN A 227 4.09 13.99 8.29
N PHE A 228 3.88 13.05 9.23
CA PHE A 228 2.81 13.10 10.22
C PHE A 228 2.87 14.40 11.02
N PHE A 229 4.04 14.71 11.57
CA PHE A 229 4.22 15.91 12.38
C PHE A 229 4.12 17.19 11.54
N SER A 230 4.65 17.20 10.31
CA SER A 230 4.57 18.36 9.42
C SER A 230 3.14 18.69 9.03
N GLN A 231 2.29 17.67 8.80
CA GLN A 231 0.87 17.88 8.56
C GLN A 231 0.16 18.40 9.81
N TYR A 232 0.34 17.69 10.93
CA TYR A 232 -0.31 18.00 12.19
C TYR A 232 0.03 19.41 12.68
N LEU A 233 1.32 19.77 12.69
CA LEU A 233 1.80 21.04 13.22
C LEU A 233 1.19 22.24 12.48
N VAL A 234 1.12 22.18 11.15
CA VAL A 234 0.60 23.30 10.35
C VAL A 234 -0.91 23.48 10.57
N ILE A 235 -1.68 22.38 10.58
CA ILE A 235 -3.13 22.43 10.84
C ILE A 235 -3.39 22.94 12.27
N TRP A 236 -2.68 22.38 13.26
CA TRP A 236 -2.84 22.73 14.66
C TRP A 236 -2.43 24.19 14.93
N TYR A 237 -1.31 24.64 14.35
CA TYR A 237 -0.82 26.00 14.55
C TYR A 237 -1.65 27.06 13.82
N GLY A 238 -2.08 26.76 12.58
CA GLY A 238 -2.94 27.65 11.80
C GLY A 238 -4.34 27.78 12.40
N ASN A 239 -4.83 26.71 13.01
CA ASN A 239 -6.10 26.61 13.71
C ASN A 239 -7.32 27.16 12.92
N ILE A 240 -7.32 26.95 11.60
CA ILE A 240 -8.42 27.33 10.70
C ILE A 240 -9.57 26.33 10.91
N PRO A 241 -10.80 26.76 11.23
CA PRO A 241 -11.90 25.87 11.61
C PRO A 241 -12.15 24.74 10.60
N GLU A 242 -12.14 25.07 9.31
CA GLU A 242 -12.38 24.12 8.22
C GLU A 242 -11.30 23.04 8.14
N GLU A 243 -10.02 23.40 8.38
CA GLU A 243 -8.89 22.47 8.29
C GLU A 243 -8.74 21.60 9.55
N VAL A 244 -9.00 22.20 10.71
CA VAL A 244 -8.88 21.54 12.03
C VAL A 244 -10.00 20.54 12.25
N ALA A 245 -11.19 20.77 11.69
CA ALA A 245 -12.34 19.86 11.80
C ALA A 245 -11.97 18.41 11.43
N PHE A 246 -11.13 18.22 10.41
CA PHE A 246 -10.62 16.90 10.01
C PHE A 246 -9.94 16.15 11.16
N LEU A 247 -9.10 16.84 11.94
CA LEU A 247 -8.40 16.27 13.09
C LEU A 247 -9.32 16.13 14.30
N VAL A 248 -10.15 17.13 14.60
CA VAL A 248 -11.03 17.12 15.78
C VAL A 248 -12.02 15.97 15.71
N HIS A 249 -12.75 15.82 14.61
CA HIS A 249 -13.75 14.75 14.44
C HIS A 249 -13.15 13.35 14.63
N ARG A 250 -11.87 13.17 14.31
CA ARG A 250 -11.18 11.89 14.44
C ARG A 250 -10.55 11.70 15.81
N LEU A 251 -9.91 12.72 16.37
CA LEU A 251 -9.20 12.60 17.64
C LEU A 251 -10.15 12.51 18.84
N GLU A 252 -11.35 13.11 18.77
CA GLU A 252 -12.35 13.00 19.83
C GLU A 252 -12.80 11.55 20.05
N ILE A 253 -12.96 10.78 18.97
CA ILE A 253 -13.48 9.40 19.03
C ILE A 253 -12.34 8.37 18.97
N TYR A 254 -11.30 8.62 18.16
CA TYR A 254 -10.27 7.65 17.80
C TYR A 254 -8.85 8.06 18.23
N SER A 255 -8.69 8.90 19.26
CA SER A 255 -7.35 9.27 19.80
C SER A 255 -6.48 8.06 20.15
N ASN A 256 -7.05 7.05 20.80
CA ASN A 256 -6.34 5.81 21.14
C ASN A 256 -5.79 5.08 19.91
N LEU A 257 -6.55 5.09 18.80
CA LEU A 257 -6.12 4.51 17.53
C LEU A 257 -4.93 5.28 16.97
N MET A 258 -4.94 6.61 17.03
CA MET A 258 -3.81 7.44 16.59
C MET A 258 -2.54 7.14 17.39
N TYR A 259 -2.64 6.96 18.71
CA TYR A 259 -1.48 6.56 19.51
C TYR A 259 -0.92 5.19 19.08
N LEU A 260 -1.79 4.23 18.78
CA LEU A 260 -1.36 2.93 18.26
C LEU A 260 -0.67 3.04 16.89
N VAL A 261 -1.17 3.91 16.01
CA VAL A 261 -0.54 4.21 14.71
C VAL A 261 0.86 4.79 14.92
N LEU A 262 0.99 5.84 15.74
CA LEU A 262 2.29 6.46 16.08
C LEU A 262 3.27 5.46 16.70
N ILE A 263 2.78 4.59 17.60
CA ILE A 263 3.60 3.57 18.24
C ILE A 263 4.10 2.55 17.21
N SER A 264 3.21 2.12 16.31
CA SER A 264 3.50 1.06 15.33
C SER A 264 4.39 1.53 14.18
N LEU A 265 4.18 2.75 13.69
CA LEU A 265 4.87 3.29 12.52
C LEU A 265 6.13 4.08 12.85
N PHE A 266 6.24 4.62 14.06
CA PHE A 266 7.40 5.40 14.47
C PHE A 266 8.06 4.88 15.75
N VAL A 267 7.38 4.89 16.90
CA VAL A 267 8.06 4.72 18.20
C VAL A 267 8.77 3.37 18.32
N ILE A 268 8.07 2.26 18.03
CA ILE A 268 8.67 0.92 18.12
C ILE A 268 9.74 0.72 17.02
N PRO A 269 9.48 0.99 15.73
CA PRO A 269 10.53 0.91 14.70
C PRO A 269 11.75 1.76 15.04
N PHE A 270 11.54 2.98 15.51
CA PHE A 270 12.63 3.90 15.87
C PHE A 270 13.51 3.31 16.98
N ILE A 271 12.92 2.97 18.14
CA ILE A 271 13.69 2.49 19.29
C ILE A 271 14.38 1.15 18.99
N THR A 272 13.68 0.22 18.36
CA THR A 272 14.20 -1.15 18.14
C THR A 272 15.28 -1.17 17.07
N MET A 273 15.11 -0.43 15.98
CA MET A 273 16.02 -0.46 14.83
C MET A 273 17.26 0.43 15.00
N LEU A 274 17.38 1.19 16.10
CA LEU A 274 18.66 1.80 16.51
C LEU A 274 19.77 0.74 16.68
N SER A 275 19.42 -0.43 17.19
CA SER A 275 20.37 -1.51 17.42
C SER A 275 20.72 -2.24 16.13
N ARG A 276 22.03 -2.29 15.81
CA ARG A 276 22.55 -3.11 14.70
C ARG A 276 22.22 -4.60 14.86
N LYS A 277 22.08 -5.10 16.10
CA LYS A 277 21.74 -6.51 16.35
C LYS A 277 20.33 -6.85 15.88
N VAL A 278 19.38 -5.93 16.08
CA VAL A 278 17.98 -6.10 15.64
C VAL A 278 17.89 -6.15 14.12
N LYS A 279 18.61 -5.26 13.42
CA LYS A 279 18.67 -5.20 11.95
C LYS A 279 19.24 -6.46 11.26
N GLY A 280 19.86 -7.37 12.01
CA GLY A 280 20.38 -8.63 11.48
C GLY A 280 19.66 -9.87 12.04
N ASN A 281 18.52 -9.68 12.71
CA ASN A 281 17.72 -10.76 13.29
C ASN A 281 16.46 -11.01 12.42
N PRO A 282 16.36 -12.17 11.74
CA PRO A 282 15.21 -12.52 10.91
C PRO A 282 13.86 -12.46 11.63
N VAL A 283 13.82 -12.79 12.92
CA VAL A 283 12.58 -12.72 13.71
C VAL A 283 12.15 -11.26 13.89
N ALA A 284 13.11 -10.34 14.04
CA ALA A 284 12.81 -8.92 14.11
C ALA A 284 12.25 -8.39 12.79
N ASP A 285 12.72 -8.88 11.65
CA ASP A 285 12.17 -8.52 10.33
C ASP A 285 10.68 -8.88 10.23
N LEU A 286 10.30 -10.09 10.68
CA LEU A 286 8.90 -10.51 10.69
C LEU A 286 8.05 -9.62 11.60
N VAL A 287 8.49 -9.46 12.86
CA VAL A 287 7.71 -8.73 13.87
C VAL A 287 7.55 -7.27 13.48
N LEU A 288 8.62 -6.60 13.04
CA LEU A 288 8.57 -5.20 12.63
C LEU A 288 7.84 -5.03 11.30
N GLY A 289 8.01 -5.94 10.34
CA GLY A 289 7.27 -5.91 9.08
C GLY A 289 5.76 -6.04 9.30
N ILE A 290 5.31 -6.98 10.14
CA ILE A 290 3.89 -7.11 10.50
C ILE A 290 3.42 -5.87 11.24
N LEU A 291 4.17 -5.38 12.23
CA LEU A 291 3.81 -4.20 13.00
C LEU A 291 3.59 -2.98 12.09
N VAL A 292 4.50 -2.73 11.15
CA VAL A 292 4.39 -1.60 10.22
C VAL A 292 3.18 -1.76 9.31
N LEU A 293 2.96 -2.94 8.71
CA LEU A 293 1.78 -3.17 7.88
C LEU A 293 0.47 -3.03 8.68
N SER A 294 0.43 -3.52 9.91
CA SER A 294 -0.71 -3.32 10.81
C SER A 294 -0.91 -1.85 11.15
N GLY A 295 0.16 -1.09 11.41
CA GLY A 295 0.08 0.36 11.65
C GLY A 295 -0.52 1.11 10.46
N ILE A 296 -0.06 0.81 9.23
CA ILE A 296 -0.60 1.40 8.00
C ILE A 296 -2.08 1.05 7.85
N LEU A 297 -2.46 -0.21 8.12
CA LEU A 297 -3.85 -0.64 8.07
C LEU A 297 -4.72 0.14 9.08
N LEU A 298 -4.27 0.26 10.33
CA LEU A 298 -4.96 1.04 11.37
C LEU A 298 -5.11 2.52 10.99
N GLU A 299 -4.10 3.09 10.34
CA GLU A 299 -4.13 4.46 9.86
C GLU A 299 -5.13 4.66 8.71
N ARG A 300 -5.25 3.70 7.78
CA ARG A 300 -6.32 3.75 6.77
C ARG A 300 -7.70 3.75 7.40
N PHE A 301 -7.88 3.02 8.51
CA PHE A 301 -9.15 3.06 9.24
C PHE A 301 -9.36 4.43 9.86
N PHE A 302 -8.36 4.96 10.57
CA PHE A 302 -8.41 6.29 11.17
C PHE A 302 -8.80 7.39 10.15
N MET A 303 -8.29 7.28 8.92
CA MET A 303 -8.57 8.25 7.86
C MET A 303 -10.01 8.20 7.35
N ILE A 304 -10.68 7.05 7.32
CA ILE A 304 -12.04 6.92 6.74
C ILE A 304 -13.15 6.80 7.79
N ALA A 305 -12.81 6.46 9.05
CA ALA A 305 -13.75 6.07 10.09
C ALA A 305 -14.92 7.06 10.34
N PRO A 306 -14.75 8.39 10.25
CA PRO A 306 -15.87 9.32 10.45
C PRO A 306 -16.97 9.22 9.38
N HIS A 307 -16.62 8.79 8.15
CA HIS A 307 -17.51 8.79 7.00
C HIS A 307 -18.02 7.42 6.62
N MET A 308 -17.27 6.38 6.98
CA MET A 308 -17.54 5.02 6.55
C MET A 308 -17.81 4.11 7.75
N THR A 309 -19.04 3.60 7.83
CA THR A 309 -19.35 2.52 8.75
C THR A 309 -18.75 1.22 8.22
N LEU A 310 -18.01 0.52 9.08
CA LEU A 310 -17.41 -0.77 8.73
C LEU A 310 -18.16 -1.89 9.44
N ASN A 311 -18.74 -2.80 8.66
CA ASN A 311 -19.24 -4.06 9.19
C ASN A 311 -18.03 -4.97 9.49
N PRO A 312 -17.78 -5.38 10.75
CA PRO A 312 -16.57 -6.13 11.10
C PRO A 312 -16.46 -7.47 10.36
N VAL A 313 -17.58 -8.18 10.19
CA VAL A 313 -17.59 -9.50 9.54
C VAL A 313 -17.24 -9.36 8.06
N ILE A 314 -17.88 -8.43 7.37
CA ILE A 314 -17.65 -8.19 5.94
C ILE A 314 -16.21 -7.72 5.72
N THR A 315 -15.76 -6.76 6.53
CA THR A 315 -14.39 -6.24 6.46
C THR A 315 -13.35 -7.35 6.63
N ILE A 316 -13.55 -8.25 7.61
CA ILE A 316 -12.66 -9.40 7.81
C ILE A 316 -12.69 -10.34 6.61
N VAL A 317 -13.88 -10.66 6.08
CA VAL A 317 -14.03 -11.56 4.93
C VAL A 317 -13.34 -10.99 3.69
N GLU A 318 -13.60 -9.74 3.34
CA GLU A 318 -12.99 -9.07 2.18
C GLU A 318 -11.47 -8.97 2.33
N PHE A 319 -11.00 -8.57 3.51
CA PHE A 319 -9.57 -8.52 3.81
C PHE A 319 -8.93 -9.90 3.66
N LEU A 320 -9.54 -10.96 4.18
CA LEU A 320 -9.03 -12.33 4.05
C LEU A 320 -9.02 -12.82 2.61
N VAL A 321 -10.07 -12.54 1.83
CA VAL A 321 -10.12 -12.89 0.39
C VAL A 321 -8.95 -12.24 -0.35
N LEU A 322 -8.73 -10.94 -0.14
CA LEU A 322 -7.65 -10.20 -0.78
C LEU A 322 -6.27 -10.63 -0.25
N ALA A 323 -6.14 -10.91 1.05
CA ALA A 323 -4.89 -11.37 1.66
C ALA A 323 -4.48 -12.76 1.18
N VAL A 324 -5.43 -13.71 1.09
CA VAL A 324 -5.19 -15.06 0.54
C VAL A 324 -4.73 -14.94 -0.90
N LEU A 325 -5.40 -14.10 -1.69
CA LEU A 325 -5.03 -13.88 -3.08
C LEU A 325 -3.65 -13.20 -3.21
N PHE A 326 -3.34 -12.23 -2.35
CA PHE A 326 -2.04 -11.57 -2.29
C PHE A 326 -0.92 -12.59 -2.01
N VAL A 327 -1.10 -13.44 -1.00
CA VAL A 327 -0.14 -14.50 -0.66
C VAL A 327 0.00 -15.51 -1.80
N MET A 328 -1.09 -15.86 -2.49
CA MET A 328 -1.05 -16.74 -3.66
C MET A 328 -0.22 -16.15 -4.81
N VAL A 329 -0.33 -14.83 -5.06
CA VAL A 329 0.49 -14.11 -6.04
C VAL A 329 1.97 -14.11 -5.64
N LEU A 330 2.29 -13.96 -4.35
CA LEU A 330 3.67 -14.05 -3.88
C LEU A 330 4.25 -15.46 -4.08
N ARG A 331 3.54 -16.50 -3.64
CA ARG A 331 4.01 -17.90 -3.70
C ARG A 331 4.20 -18.45 -5.12
N THR A 332 3.35 -18.02 -6.06
CA THR A 332 3.49 -18.45 -7.47
C THR A 332 4.81 -17.98 -8.09
N SER A 333 5.40 -16.88 -7.59
CA SER A 333 6.71 -16.41 -8.04
C SER A 333 7.88 -17.20 -7.45
N GLU A 334 7.73 -17.74 -6.23
CA GLU A 334 8.73 -18.59 -5.57
C GLU A 334 8.82 -19.98 -6.21
N ALA A 335 7.67 -20.58 -6.54
CA ALA A 335 7.64 -21.90 -7.17
C ALA A 335 8.39 -21.93 -8.51
N ALA A 336 8.37 -20.82 -9.25
CA ALA A 336 9.11 -20.66 -10.50
C ALA A 336 10.63 -20.44 -10.29
N GLU A 337 11.12 -20.39 -9.06
CA GLU A 337 12.54 -20.23 -8.70
C GLU A 337 13.20 -21.58 -8.36
N VAL A 338 12.41 -22.57 -7.90
CA VAL A 338 12.89 -23.93 -7.58
C VAL A 338 13.05 -24.79 -8.84
N THR A 339 12.33 -24.45 -9.91
CA THR A 339 12.33 -25.19 -11.19
C THR A 339 13.30 -24.65 -12.23
N SER A 340 14.02 -23.56 -11.92
CA SER A 340 15.03 -22.91 -12.78
C SER A 340 16.40 -23.03 -12.14
#